data_AF-A0A917K5Q5-F1
#
_entry.id   AF-A0A917K5Q5-F1
#
_cell.length_a   1.000
_cell.length_b   1.000
_cell.length_c   1.000
_cell.angle_alpha   90.00
_cell.angle_beta   90.00
_cell.angle_gamma   90.00
#
_symmetry.space_group_name_H-M   'P 1'
#
loop_
_entity.id
_entity.type
_entity.pdbx_description
1 polymer ?
#
loop_
_entity_poly.entity_id
_entity_poly.type
_entity_poly.pdbx_seq_one_letter_code
_entity_poly.pdbx_strand_id
1 'polypeptide(L)'
;MPPPVPARPPAWLPDPLDESLLRYWDGHRWTFHTVARSARPLPATPPPRTFRPDVAAALERMRGARVGTMTKIALLPDYLQPEERVLALAAAQGDGLGVLACTNRRLLFLFAGLLQRQFRHVDWNTARAVVYNHTTRTFAGYTREPGTRAVPAMVVRIDRVDDAEAVACAARAASAVPRLDVV
;
A
#
# COMPACT_ATOMS: atom_id res chain seq x y z
N MET A 1 -7.49 40.27 -49.37
CA MET A 1 -8.69 39.45 -49.06
C MET A 1 -8.32 38.53 -47.89
N PRO A 2 -8.97 38.63 -46.72
CA PRO A 2 -8.77 37.65 -45.66
C PRO A 2 -9.33 36.27 -46.10
N PRO A 3 -8.71 35.15 -45.70
CA PRO A 3 -9.18 33.83 -46.06
C PRO A 3 -10.57 33.55 -45.45
N PRO A 4 -11.43 32.76 -46.13
CA PRO A 4 -12.72 32.37 -45.57
C PRO A 4 -12.50 31.57 -44.28
N VAL A 5 -13.13 32.02 -43.19
CA VAL A 5 -13.15 31.32 -41.90
C VAL A 5 -13.79 29.94 -42.13
N PRO A 6 -13.19 28.82 -41.69
CA PRO A 6 -13.80 27.51 -41.88
C PRO A 6 -15.15 27.47 -41.16
N ALA A 7 -16.20 27.16 -41.91
CA ALA A 7 -17.52 26.89 -41.35
C ALA A 7 -17.40 25.73 -40.36
N ARG A 8 -17.82 25.96 -39.11
CA ARG A 8 -17.75 24.94 -38.06
C ARG A 8 -18.61 23.74 -38.48
N PRO A 9 -18.09 22.50 -38.47
CA PRO A 9 -18.86 21.33 -38.86
C PRO A 9 -20.03 21.06 -37.89
N PRO A 10 -21.06 20.32 -38.33
CA PRO A 10 -22.19 19.98 -37.47
C PRO A 10 -21.76 19.20 -36.22
N ALA A 11 -22.15 19.67 -35.03
CA ALA A 11 -21.71 19.11 -33.76
C ALA A 11 -22.62 19.51 -32.59
N TRP A 12 -22.59 18.71 -31.51
CA TRP A 12 -23.15 19.09 -30.22
C TRP A 12 -22.16 19.96 -29.46
N LEU A 13 -22.57 21.18 -29.11
CA LEU A 13 -21.71 22.18 -28.48
C LEU A 13 -22.43 22.81 -27.27
N PRO A 14 -21.71 23.41 -26.31
CA PRO A 14 -22.35 24.07 -25.17
C PRO A 14 -23.35 25.13 -25.61
N ASP A 15 -24.56 25.11 -25.04
CA ASP A 15 -25.57 26.13 -25.32
C ASP A 15 -25.12 27.48 -24.73
N PRO A 16 -25.05 28.57 -25.53
CA PRO A 16 -24.70 29.89 -25.03
C PRO A 16 -25.66 30.43 -23.96
N LEU A 17 -26.89 29.92 -23.90
CA LEU A 17 -27.92 30.34 -22.96
C LEU A 17 -27.96 29.48 -21.70
N ASP A 18 -27.46 28.24 -21.74
CA ASP A 18 -27.46 27.30 -20.63
C ASP A 18 -26.26 26.34 -20.69
N GLU A 19 -25.27 26.57 -19.81
CA GLU A 19 -24.04 25.78 -19.76
C GLU A 19 -24.24 24.30 -19.38
N SER A 20 -25.41 23.96 -18.83
CA SER A 20 -25.80 22.60 -18.47
C SER A 20 -26.33 21.79 -19.66
N LEU A 21 -26.53 22.44 -20.80
CA LEU A 21 -27.05 21.83 -22.02
C LEU A 21 -26.02 21.82 -23.14
N LEU A 22 -26.12 20.80 -23.99
CA LEU A 22 -25.51 20.80 -25.30
C LEU A 22 -26.60 21.08 -26.33
N ARG A 23 -26.34 22.01 -27.23
CA ARG A 23 -27.21 22.36 -28.36
C ARG A 23 -26.56 21.92 -29.66
N TYR A 24 -27.36 21.44 -30.61
CA TYR A 24 -26.83 20.98 -31.89
C TYR A 24 -26.64 22.14 -32.88
N TRP A 25 -25.42 22.30 -33.36
CA TRP A 25 -25.03 23.17 -34.48
C TRP A 25 -25.11 22.37 -35.78
N ASP A 26 -25.82 22.88 -36.79
CA ASP A 26 -26.02 22.17 -38.08
C ASP A 26 -24.97 22.49 -39.16
N GLY A 27 -23.96 23.29 -38.83
CA GLY A 27 -22.97 23.81 -39.78
C GLY A 27 -23.17 25.28 -40.14
N HIS A 28 -24.40 25.78 -40.04
CA HIS A 28 -24.78 27.14 -40.43
C HIS A 28 -25.51 27.92 -39.32
N ARG A 29 -26.28 27.23 -38.45
CA ARG A 29 -27.03 27.81 -37.34
C ARG A 29 -27.22 26.83 -36.19
N TRP A 30 -27.58 27.38 -35.04
CA TRP A 30 -28.03 26.59 -33.89
C TRP A 30 -29.45 26.05 -34.12
N THR A 31 -29.65 24.75 -33.93
CA THR A 31 -30.98 24.11 -34.01
C THR A 31 -31.67 24.11 -32.65
N PHE A 32 -32.96 23.77 -32.56
CA PHE A 32 -33.65 23.65 -31.26
C PHE A 32 -33.39 22.31 -30.55
N HIS A 33 -32.55 21.44 -31.11
CA HIS A 33 -32.20 20.18 -30.46
C HIS A 33 -31.22 20.45 -29.32
N THR A 34 -31.65 20.13 -28.10
CA THR A 34 -30.85 20.19 -26.88
C THR A 34 -30.80 18.83 -26.20
N VAL A 35 -29.66 18.52 -25.58
CA VAL A 35 -29.48 17.36 -24.71
C VAL A 35 -28.83 17.80 -23.42
N ALA A 36 -29.23 17.17 -22.31
CA ALA A 36 -28.57 17.39 -21.03
C ALA A 36 -27.08 17.02 -21.15
N ARG A 37 -26.20 17.95 -20.78
CA ARG A 37 -24.78 17.66 -20.67
C ARG A 37 -24.64 16.68 -19.51
N SER A 38 -24.47 15.40 -19.82
CA SER A 38 -24.19 14.40 -18.81
C SER A 38 -22.90 14.82 -18.10
N ALA A 39 -23.01 15.21 -16.84
CA ALA A 39 -21.85 15.45 -16.00
C ALA A 39 -21.06 14.15 -16.00
N ARG A 40 -19.87 14.17 -16.59
CA ARG A 40 -18.94 13.04 -16.46
C ARG A 40 -18.84 12.76 -14.96
N PRO A 41 -19.13 11.54 -14.49
CA PRO A 41 -18.96 11.25 -13.08
C PRO A 41 -17.52 11.60 -12.73
N LEU A 42 -17.36 12.56 -11.82
CA LEU A 42 -16.07 12.81 -11.20
C LEU A 42 -15.63 11.46 -10.62
N PRO A 43 -14.36 11.06 -10.76
CA PRO A 43 -13.87 9.87 -10.05
C PRO A 43 -14.25 10.07 -8.59
N ALA A 44 -15.02 9.12 -8.06
CA ALA A 44 -15.54 9.18 -6.71
C ALA A 44 -14.40 9.54 -5.76
N THR A 45 -14.69 10.41 -4.80
CA THR A 45 -13.83 10.68 -3.65
C THR A 45 -13.30 9.32 -3.17
N PRO A 46 -11.97 9.12 -3.06
CA PRO A 46 -11.46 7.84 -2.59
C PRO A 46 -12.17 7.54 -1.26
N PRO A 47 -12.63 6.29 -1.05
CA PRO A 47 -13.29 5.94 0.20
C PRO A 47 -12.38 6.37 1.37
N PRO A 48 -12.95 6.72 2.53
CA PRO A 48 -12.13 6.94 3.72
C PRO A 48 -11.17 5.75 3.82
N ARG A 49 -9.88 6.03 4.07
CA ARG A 49 -8.81 5.03 4.15
C ARG A 49 -9.11 4.07 5.29
N THR A 50 -10.03 3.16 5.02
CA THR A 50 -10.45 2.13 5.95
C THR A 50 -9.34 1.13 5.83
N PHE A 51 -8.58 0.95 6.91
CA PHE A 51 -7.54 -0.04 6.95
C PHE A 51 -8.09 -1.36 6.43
N ARG A 52 -7.31 -2.07 5.60
CA ARG A 52 -7.68 -3.43 5.22
C ARG A 52 -7.94 -4.23 6.51
N PRO A 53 -8.96 -5.09 6.55
CA PRO A 53 -9.42 -5.73 7.79
C PRO A 53 -8.32 -6.56 8.46
N ASP A 54 -7.37 -7.10 7.69
CA ASP A 54 -6.17 -7.79 8.17
C ASP A 54 -5.20 -6.85 8.89
N VAL A 55 -4.97 -5.64 8.35
CA VAL A 55 -4.14 -4.61 9.01
C VAL A 55 -4.78 -4.16 10.32
N ALA A 56 -6.09 -3.93 10.31
CA ALA A 56 -6.83 -3.58 11.53
C ALA A 56 -6.77 -4.70 12.57
N ALA A 57 -7.00 -5.95 12.17
CA ALA A 57 -6.94 -7.10 13.08
C ALA A 57 -5.52 -7.34 13.63
N ALA A 58 -4.47 -7.07 12.85
CA ALA A 58 -3.10 -7.14 13.34
C ALA A 58 -2.75 -5.97 14.28
N LEU A 59 -3.31 -4.78 14.02
CA LEU A 59 -3.15 -3.60 14.87
C LEU A 59 -3.79 -3.80 16.25
N GLU A 60 -4.99 -4.37 16.30
CA GLU A 60 -5.71 -4.70 17.55
C GLU A 60 -4.92 -5.66 18.45
N ARG A 61 -4.07 -6.51 17.84
CA ARG A 61 -3.19 -7.45 18.56
C ARG A 61 -1.90 -6.79 19.03
N MET A 62 -1.43 -5.75 18.34
CA MET A 62 -0.17 -5.07 18.64
C MET A 62 -0.31 -4.23 19.92
N ARG A 63 0.55 -4.46 20.91
CA ARG A 63 0.54 -3.73 22.18
C ARG A 63 1.59 -2.62 22.24
N GLY A 64 2.57 -2.63 21.34
CA GLY A 64 3.67 -1.66 21.27
C GLY A 64 3.44 -0.42 20.41
N ALA A 65 2.20 -0.10 20.02
CA ALA A 65 1.93 1.03 19.13
C ALA A 65 2.45 2.37 19.69
N ARG A 66 3.39 3.02 19.00
CA ARG A 66 3.81 4.40 19.27
C ARG A 66 3.28 5.35 18.20
N VAL A 67 3.16 6.64 18.51
CA VAL A 67 2.70 7.68 17.57
C VAL A 67 3.48 7.65 16.25
N GLY A 68 4.82 7.48 16.31
CA GLY A 68 5.65 7.36 15.11
C GLY A 68 5.45 6.06 14.31
N THR A 69 4.95 5.00 14.94
CA THR A 69 4.61 3.72 14.29
C THR A 69 3.23 3.78 13.64
N MET A 70 2.26 4.48 14.25
CA MET A 70 0.89 4.67 13.74
C MET A 70 0.88 5.31 12.34
N THR A 71 1.67 6.37 12.13
CA THR A 71 1.81 7.02 10.82
C THR A 71 2.31 6.07 9.73
N LYS A 72 3.07 5.03 10.10
CA LYS A 72 3.63 4.04 9.17
C LYS A 72 2.65 2.92 8.87
N ILE A 73 1.88 2.53 9.88
CA ILE A 73 0.76 1.60 9.71
C ILE A 73 -0.25 2.19 8.73
N ALA A 74 -0.55 3.50 8.82
CA ALA A 74 -1.38 4.23 7.86
C ALA A 74 -0.90 4.14 6.40
N LEU A 75 0.42 3.99 6.19
CA LEU A 75 1.03 3.89 4.87
C LEU A 75 1.21 2.45 4.40
N LEU A 76 1.11 1.47 5.31
CA LEU A 76 1.30 0.07 5.00
C LEU A 76 0.44 -0.40 3.80
N PRO A 77 -0.86 -0.02 3.67
CA PRO A 77 -1.68 -0.43 2.53
C PRO A 77 -1.12 0.00 1.17
N ASP A 78 -0.36 1.10 1.09
CA ASP A 78 0.23 1.59 -0.16
C ASP A 78 1.42 0.70 -0.64
N TYR A 79 2.00 -0.11 0.26
CA TYR A 79 3.14 -1.00 -0.05
C TYR A 79 2.75 -2.49 -0.11
N LEU A 80 1.51 -2.82 0.26
CA LEU A 80 1.00 -4.19 0.24
C LEU A 80 0.35 -4.50 -1.10
N GLN A 81 0.63 -5.68 -1.65
CA GLN A 81 -0.10 -6.16 -2.82
C GLN A 81 -1.55 -6.50 -2.45
N PRO A 82 -2.51 -6.47 -3.39
CA PRO A 82 -3.92 -6.77 -3.11
C PRO A 82 -4.12 -8.16 -2.47
N GLU A 83 -3.33 -9.15 -2.86
CA GLU A 83 -3.37 -10.54 -2.36
C GLU A 83 -2.57 -10.74 -1.08
N GLU A 84 -1.73 -9.77 -0.72
CA GLU A 84 -0.87 -9.81 0.46
C GLU A 84 -1.70 -9.53 1.72
N ARG A 85 -1.63 -10.41 2.72
CA ARG A 85 -2.36 -10.30 3.98
C ARG A 85 -1.40 -10.12 5.14
N VAL A 86 -1.67 -9.15 5.99
CA VAL A 86 -0.90 -8.91 7.23
C VAL A 86 -1.35 -9.89 8.30
N LEU A 87 -0.41 -10.69 8.78
CA LEU A 87 -0.63 -11.70 9.81
C LEU A 87 -0.31 -11.16 11.20
N ALA A 88 0.75 -10.35 11.32
CA ALA A 88 1.17 -9.74 12.57
C ALA A 88 1.90 -8.41 12.32
N LEU A 89 1.80 -7.51 13.30
CA LEU A 89 2.49 -6.22 13.31
C LEU A 89 3.27 -6.07 14.61
N ALA A 90 4.45 -5.46 14.53
CA ALA A 90 5.22 -5.05 15.70
C ALA A 90 5.85 -3.69 15.47
N ALA A 91 5.90 -2.87 16.52
CA ALA A 91 6.75 -1.69 16.53
C ALA A 91 8.21 -2.16 16.61
N ALA A 92 9.01 -1.76 15.63
CA ALA A 92 10.40 -2.20 15.53
C ALA A 92 11.32 -1.02 15.22
N GLN A 93 12.59 -1.14 15.62
CA GLN A 93 13.62 -0.14 15.40
C GLN A 93 14.80 -0.78 14.68
N GLY A 94 15.04 -0.40 13.43
CA GLY A 94 16.23 -0.75 12.67
C GLY A 94 17.11 0.48 12.51
N ASP A 95 17.33 0.91 11.26
CA ASP A 95 17.97 2.20 10.94
C ASP A 95 17.15 3.42 11.39
N GLY A 96 15.87 3.21 11.72
CA GLY A 96 14.99 4.17 12.37
C GLY A 96 13.86 3.47 13.10
N LEU A 97 13.07 4.22 13.86
CA LEU A 97 11.79 3.72 14.39
C LEU A 97 10.92 3.31 13.20
N GLY A 98 10.13 2.26 13.31
CA GLY A 98 9.40 1.68 12.19
C GLY A 98 8.28 0.75 12.62
N VAL A 99 7.63 0.15 11.63
CA VAL A 99 6.72 -0.98 11.80
C VAL A 99 7.27 -2.18 11.04
N LEU A 100 7.36 -3.31 11.72
CA LEU A 100 7.60 -4.60 11.09
C LEU A 100 6.25 -5.26 10.86
N ALA A 101 5.94 -5.53 9.60
CA ALA A 101 4.78 -6.28 9.17
C ALA A 101 5.20 -7.68 8.70
N CYS A 102 4.61 -8.69 9.32
CA CYS A 102 4.67 -10.05 8.85
C CYS A 102 3.48 -10.29 7.94
N THR A 103 3.72 -10.57 6.67
CA THR A 103 2.66 -10.87 5.72
C THR A 103 2.67 -12.33 5.34
N ASN A 104 1.63 -12.77 4.66
CA ASN A 104 1.59 -14.09 4.04
C ASN A 104 2.62 -14.25 2.91
N ARG A 105 3.29 -13.20 2.41
CA ARG A 105 4.27 -13.32 1.29
C ARG A 105 5.71 -12.99 1.67
N ARG A 106 5.91 -12.08 2.62
CA ARG A 106 7.22 -11.57 3.03
C ARG A 106 7.17 -10.94 4.43
N LEU A 107 8.34 -10.69 5.00
CA LEU A 107 8.49 -9.69 6.05
C LEU A 107 8.75 -8.33 5.42
N LEU A 108 8.06 -7.30 5.89
CA LEU A 108 8.23 -5.92 5.44
C LEU A 108 8.50 -5.03 6.66
N PHE A 109 9.66 -4.40 6.71
CA PHE A 109 9.99 -3.38 7.68
C PHE A 109 9.89 -2.00 7.04
N LEU A 110 8.91 -1.21 7.46
CA LEU A 110 8.73 0.17 7.03
C LEU A 110 9.31 1.11 8.07
N PHE A 111 10.30 1.92 7.70
CA PHE A 111 10.90 2.90 8.59
C PHE A 111 11.04 4.27 7.92
N ALA A 112 11.28 5.29 8.74
CA ALA A 112 11.47 6.66 8.28
C ALA A 112 12.91 7.00 8.60
N GLY A 113 13.73 7.18 7.57
CA GLY A 113 15.07 7.74 7.71
C GLY A 113 15.01 9.27 7.81
N LEU A 114 16.17 9.88 8.06
CA LEU A 114 16.33 11.34 8.20
C LEU A 114 15.93 12.13 6.94
N LEU A 115 15.96 11.52 5.75
CA LEU A 115 15.70 12.20 4.47
C LEU A 115 14.64 11.55 3.57
N GLN A 116 14.40 10.24 3.69
CA GLN A 116 13.46 9.50 2.84
C GLN A 116 12.80 8.35 3.61
N ARG A 117 11.57 8.00 3.19
CA ARG A 117 10.89 6.76 3.63
C ARG A 117 11.59 5.58 2.97
N GLN A 118 12.00 4.60 3.77
CA GLN A 118 12.67 3.41 3.26
C GLN A 118 11.96 2.17 3.81
N PHE A 119 11.97 1.12 3.01
CA PHE A 119 11.46 -0.18 3.41
C PHE A 119 12.49 -1.25 3.11
N ARG A 120 12.58 -2.23 4.01
CA ARG A 120 13.31 -3.48 3.76
C ARG A 120 12.28 -4.60 3.72
N HIS A 121 12.44 -5.54 2.81
CA HIS A 121 11.66 -6.76 2.82
C HIS A 121 12.54 -7.99 2.73
N VAL A 122 12.02 -9.11 3.20
CA VAL A 122 12.56 -10.45 2.92
C VAL A 122 11.40 -11.34 2.54
N ASP A 123 11.42 -11.84 1.31
CA ASP A 123 10.43 -12.78 0.81
C ASP A 123 10.56 -14.14 1.48
N TRP A 124 9.43 -14.79 1.74
CA TRP A 124 9.45 -16.13 2.31
C TRP A 124 10.11 -17.17 1.40
N ASN A 125 10.14 -16.92 0.09
CA ASN A 125 10.83 -17.77 -0.88
C ASN A 125 12.35 -17.75 -0.70
N THR A 126 12.91 -16.64 -0.20
CA THR A 126 14.35 -16.51 0.06
C THR A 126 14.68 -16.65 1.54
N ALA A 127 13.73 -16.39 2.43
CA ALA A 127 13.88 -16.57 3.87
C ALA A 127 14.14 -18.04 4.20
N ARG A 128 15.30 -18.32 4.81
CA ARG A 128 15.66 -19.64 5.32
C ARG A 128 15.39 -19.78 6.80
N ALA A 129 15.56 -18.70 7.55
CA ALA A 129 15.30 -18.70 8.98
C ALA A 129 14.90 -17.31 9.47
N VAL A 130 14.12 -17.30 10.54
CA VAL A 130 13.79 -16.08 11.30
C VAL A 130 14.06 -16.36 12.76
N VAL A 131 14.86 -15.51 13.38
CA VAL A 131 15.32 -15.70 14.76
C VAL A 131 15.02 -14.44 15.55
N TYR A 132 14.40 -14.62 16.71
CA TYR A 132 14.27 -13.57 17.71
C TYR A 132 15.19 -13.88 18.88
N ASN A 133 16.06 -12.92 19.22
CA ASN A 133 16.94 -13.00 20.39
C ASN A 133 16.35 -12.13 21.50
N HIS A 134 15.94 -12.77 22.61
CA HIS A 134 15.33 -12.11 23.76
C HIS A 134 16.31 -11.23 24.52
N THR A 135 17.59 -11.61 24.60
CA THR A 135 18.65 -10.87 25.30
C THR A 135 18.92 -9.53 24.61
N THR A 136 19.07 -9.55 23.28
CA THR A 136 19.35 -8.33 22.50
C THR A 136 18.08 -7.68 21.96
N ARG A 137 16.90 -8.26 22.25
CA ARG A 137 15.59 -7.86 21.72
C ARG A 137 15.58 -7.68 20.20
N THR A 138 16.35 -8.51 19.51
CA THR A 138 16.62 -8.35 18.09
C THR A 138 15.93 -9.44 17.30
N PHE A 139 15.19 -9.04 16.28
CA PHE A 139 14.55 -9.90 15.31
C PHE A 139 15.35 -9.86 14.01
N ALA A 140 15.84 -11.02 13.58
CA ALA A 140 16.67 -11.16 12.39
C ALA A 140 16.03 -12.14 11.40
N GLY A 141 15.93 -11.71 10.14
CA GLY A 141 15.54 -12.55 9.01
C GLY A 141 16.76 -12.92 8.19
N TYR A 142 16.97 -14.22 7.95
CA TYR A 142 18.10 -14.75 7.20
C TYR A 142 17.63 -15.31 5.86
N THR A 143 18.30 -14.92 4.78
CA THR A 143 18.07 -15.48 3.43
C THR A 143 18.96 -16.69 3.12
N ARG A 144 19.85 -17.03 4.05
CA ARG A 144 20.72 -18.22 4.02
C ARG A 144 20.62 -18.92 5.38
N GLU A 145 21.03 -20.18 5.45
CA GLU A 145 21.03 -20.91 6.72
C GLU A 145 21.84 -20.13 7.78
N PRO A 146 21.28 -19.93 8.99
CA PRO A 146 21.94 -19.20 10.04
C PRO A 146 23.14 -20.01 10.56
N GLY A 147 24.34 -19.66 10.09
CA GLY A 147 25.62 -20.16 10.58
C GLY A 147 26.50 -19.03 11.16
N THR A 148 27.70 -19.35 11.62
CA THR A 148 28.64 -18.44 12.31
C THR A 148 29.05 -17.20 11.49
N ARG A 149 28.79 -17.18 10.18
CA ARG A 149 29.01 -16.04 9.27
C ARG A 149 27.76 -15.61 8.48
N ALA A 150 26.58 -16.12 8.84
CA ALA A 150 25.36 -15.75 8.13
C ALA A 150 25.02 -14.28 8.43
N VAL A 151 25.14 -13.44 7.40
CA VAL A 151 24.71 -12.04 7.49
C VAL A 151 23.18 -12.02 7.42
N PRO A 152 22.50 -11.50 8.44
CA PRO A 152 21.05 -11.37 8.40
C PRO A 152 20.66 -10.38 7.30
N ALA A 153 19.69 -10.77 6.47
CA ALA A 153 19.17 -9.93 5.40
C ALA A 153 18.34 -8.75 5.95
N MET A 154 17.70 -8.96 7.10
CA MET A 154 17.14 -7.88 7.90
C MET A 154 17.44 -8.08 9.38
N VAL A 155 17.62 -6.98 10.09
CA VAL A 155 17.75 -6.94 11.54
C VAL A 155 16.96 -5.75 12.05
N VAL A 156 16.05 -6.00 12.99
CA VAL A 156 15.29 -4.95 13.66
C VAL A 156 15.15 -5.26 15.13
N ARG A 157 15.13 -4.24 15.98
CA ARG A 157 14.95 -4.35 17.43
C ARG A 157 13.47 -4.22 17.76
N ILE A 158 12.91 -5.18 18.49
CA ILE A 158 11.50 -5.15 18.94
C ILE A 158 11.51 -5.12 20.46
N ASP A 159 11.12 -3.98 21.04
CA ASP A 159 11.20 -3.75 22.48
C ASP A 159 10.23 -4.66 23.27
N ARG A 160 9.06 -4.98 22.69
CA ARG A 160 8.06 -5.84 23.32
C ARG A 160 8.22 -7.28 22.87
N VAL A 161 8.38 -8.17 23.85
CA VAL A 161 8.54 -9.61 23.62
C VAL A 161 7.24 -10.21 23.05
N ASP A 162 6.06 -9.84 23.56
CA ASP A 162 4.78 -10.37 23.07
C ASP A 162 4.57 -10.10 21.57
N ASP A 163 4.84 -8.85 21.14
CA ASP A 163 4.73 -8.46 19.73
C ASP A 163 5.78 -9.20 18.87
N ALA A 164 6.99 -9.39 19.41
CA ALA A 164 8.06 -10.12 18.72
C ALA A 164 7.75 -11.62 18.56
N GLU A 165 7.19 -12.25 19.59
CA GLU A 165 6.76 -13.64 19.56
C GLU A 165 5.58 -13.84 18.60
N ALA A 166 4.60 -12.92 18.62
CA ALA A 166 3.49 -12.93 17.67
C ALA A 166 4.00 -12.85 16.22
N VAL A 167 4.94 -11.94 15.94
CA VAL A 167 5.56 -11.82 14.62
C VAL A 167 6.41 -13.05 14.27
N ALA A 168 7.16 -13.62 15.22
CA ALA A 168 7.95 -14.83 15.00
C ALA A 168 7.07 -16.06 14.72
N CYS A 169 5.96 -16.19 15.44
CA CYS A 169 4.98 -17.26 15.24
C CYS A 169 4.32 -17.13 13.86
N ALA A 170 3.84 -15.93 13.52
CA ALA A 170 3.28 -15.65 12.20
C ALA A 170 4.30 -15.89 11.07
N ALA A 171 5.56 -15.50 11.27
CA ALA A 171 6.64 -15.72 10.32
C ALA A 171 6.87 -17.22 10.05
N ARG A 172 6.98 -18.02 11.12
CA ARG A 172 7.13 -19.48 11.01
C ARG A 172 5.94 -20.13 10.31
N ALA A 173 4.72 -19.70 10.66
CA ALA A 173 3.52 -20.20 10.00
C ALA A 173 3.52 -19.85 8.51
N ALA A 174 3.83 -18.61 8.15
CA ALA A 174 3.85 -18.11 6.78
C ALA A 174 4.96 -18.73 5.91
N SER A 175 6.12 -19.05 6.50
CA SER A 175 7.23 -19.73 5.82
C SER A 175 6.99 -21.22 5.65
N ALA A 176 6.21 -21.84 6.54
CA ALA A 176 5.89 -23.27 6.50
C ALA A 176 4.75 -23.62 5.53
N VAL A 177 3.99 -22.63 5.01
CA VAL A 177 2.90 -22.91 4.07
C VAL A 177 3.49 -23.35 2.72
N PRO A 178 3.21 -24.59 2.25
CA PRO A 178 3.57 -25.01 0.91
C PRO A 178 2.71 -24.22 -0.06
N ARG A 179 3.32 -23.32 -0.82
CA ARG A 179 2.61 -22.57 -1.86
C ARG A 179 2.62 -23.44 -3.10
N LEU A 180 1.43 -23.93 -3.46
CA LEU A 180 1.19 -24.51 -4.76
C LEU A 180 1.54 -23.47 -5.83
N ASP A 181 2.65 -23.68 -6.53
CA ASP A 181 2.90 -23.04 -7.82
C ASP A 181 1.83 -23.57 -8.77
N VAL A 182 0.86 -22.74 -9.10
CA VAL A 182 0.01 -22.99 -10.27
C VAL A 182 0.85 -22.55 -11.47
N VAL A 183 1.41 -23.55 -12.16
CA VAL A 183 2.16 -23.43 -13.42
C VAL A 183 1.23 -22.96 -14.53
#